data_AF-A0A2W0A1S5-F1
#
_entry.id   AF-A0A2W0A1S5-F1
#
_cell.length_a   1.000
_cell.length_b   1.000
_cell.length_c   1.000
_cell.angle_alpha   90.00
_cell.angle_beta   90.00
_cell.angle_gamma   90.00
#
_symmetry.space_group_name_H-M   'P 1'
#
loop_
_entity.id
_entity.type
_entity.pdbx_description
1 polymer ?
#
loop_
_entity_poly.entity_id
_entity_poly.type
_entity_poly.pdbx_seq_one_letter_code
_entity_poly.pdbx_strand_id
1 'polypeptide(L)'
;MAGDEWQGKLDIYLDGELPADQMRALDDHLRGCPACAAVVLNRVQLKREVQAAGKRYAPTAEFRRKIEKSIATRPRRTFHWGWAAAAALVVILFAGALFVSREQQRLQREHIYSELADLHVSTLASSAPVDVVSSDRHTVKPWFQGRIPFTFNLP
;
A
#
# COMPACT_ATOMS: atom_id res chain seq x y z
N MET A 1 -43.58 -45.16 0.05
CA MET A 1 -42.35 -44.94 -0.75
C MET A 1 -41.66 -43.61 -0.44
N ALA A 2 -42.36 -42.54 -0.02
CA ALA A 2 -41.71 -41.29 0.41
C ALA A 2 -40.98 -41.35 1.77
N GLY A 3 -41.16 -42.42 2.56
CA GLY A 3 -40.52 -42.56 3.87
C GLY A 3 -39.04 -42.90 3.81
N ASP A 4 -38.57 -43.57 2.75
CA ASP A 4 -37.18 -44.04 2.66
C ASP A 4 -36.21 -42.92 2.24
N GLU A 5 -36.68 -41.95 1.44
CA GLU A 5 -35.88 -40.79 1.02
C GLU A 5 -35.46 -39.91 2.22
N TRP A 6 -36.35 -39.76 3.20
CA TRP A 6 -36.09 -38.93 4.37
C TRP A 6 -35.21 -39.62 5.42
N GLN A 7 -35.22 -40.96 5.50
CA GLN A 7 -34.45 -41.72 6.49
C GLN A 7 -32.95 -41.43 6.45
N GLY A 8 -32.37 -41.27 5.25
CA GLY A 8 -30.96 -40.93 5.07
C GLY A 8 -30.60 -39.48 5.45
N LYS A 9 -31.59 -38.60 5.60
CA LYS A 9 -31.41 -37.18 5.91
C LYS A 9 -31.68 -36.83 7.38
N LEU A 10 -32.20 -37.76 8.17
CA LEU A 10 -32.59 -37.52 9.57
C LEU A 10 -31.41 -37.12 10.46
N ASP A 11 -30.21 -37.68 10.26
CA ASP A 11 -29.03 -37.30 11.06
C ASP A 11 -28.56 -35.88 10.76
N ILE A 12 -28.47 -35.55 9.46
CA ILE A 12 -28.08 -34.21 8.99
C ILE A 12 -29.10 -33.15 9.46
N TYR A 13 -30.39 -33.52 9.46
CA TYR A 13 -31.47 -32.69 10.02
C TYR A 13 -31.27 -32.43 11.52
N LEU A 14 -30.93 -33.47 12.31
CA LEU A 14 -30.69 -33.37 13.75
C LEU A 14 -29.42 -32.59 14.11
N ASP A 15 -28.46 -32.51 13.20
CA ASP A 15 -27.25 -31.70 13.34
C ASP A 15 -27.44 -30.26 12.82
N GLY A 16 -28.58 -29.96 12.19
CA GLY A 16 -28.91 -28.62 11.70
C GLY A 16 -28.20 -28.26 10.39
N GLU A 17 -27.64 -29.24 9.68
CA GLU A 17 -26.82 -29.03 8.49
C GLU A 17 -27.62 -29.17 7.18
N LEU A 18 -28.93 -29.38 7.27
CA LEU A 18 -29.81 -29.41 6.11
C LEU A 18 -30.01 -27.99 5.53
N PRO A 19 -30.04 -27.82 4.20
CA PRO A 19 -30.47 -26.58 3.56
C PRO A 19 -31.86 -26.13 4.04
N ALA A 20 -32.09 -24.81 4.13
CA ALA A 20 -33.28 -24.23 4.77
C ALA A 20 -34.61 -24.59 4.09
N ASP A 21 -34.58 -24.89 2.79
CA ASP A 21 -35.70 -25.44 2.03
C ASP A 21 -36.00 -26.90 2.42
N GLN A 22 -34.96 -27.73 2.53
CA GLN A 22 -35.11 -29.13 2.93
C GLN A 22 -35.48 -29.29 4.41
N MET A 23 -35.01 -28.38 5.27
CA MET A 23 -35.38 -28.34 6.69
C MET A 23 -36.90 -28.20 6.86
N ARG A 24 -37.51 -27.24 6.13
CA ARG A 24 -38.96 -27.01 6.17
C ARG A 24 -39.76 -28.19 5.60
N ALA A 25 -39.29 -28.77 4.49
CA ALA A 25 -39.95 -29.93 3.89
C ALA A 25 -39.93 -31.16 4.81
N LEU A 26 -38.84 -31.38 5.54
CA LEU A 26 -38.74 -32.45 6.52
C LEU A 26 -39.58 -32.17 7.77
N ASP A 27 -39.64 -30.92 8.25
CA ASP A 27 -40.55 -30.53 9.35
C ASP A 27 -42.02 -30.84 9.00
N ASP A 28 -42.45 -30.49 7.80
CA ASP A 28 -43.80 -30.79 7.32
C ASP A 28 -44.04 -32.31 7.19
N HIS A 29 -43.04 -33.07 6.72
CA HIS A 29 -43.10 -34.53 6.67
C HIS A 29 -43.24 -35.14 8.07
N LEU A 30 -42.49 -34.67 9.06
CA LEU A 30 -42.53 -35.18 10.44
C LEU A 30 -43.89 -34.94 11.11
N ARG A 31 -44.64 -33.90 10.71
CA ARG A 31 -46.03 -33.68 11.16
C ARG A 31 -47.01 -34.69 10.57
N GLY A 32 -46.74 -35.19 9.36
CA GLY A 32 -47.60 -36.14 8.64
C GLY A 32 -47.21 -37.61 8.81
N CYS A 33 -46.01 -37.91 9.29
CA CYS A 33 -45.45 -39.27 9.34
C CYS A 33 -45.03 -39.66 10.77
N PRO A 34 -45.86 -40.39 11.53
CA PRO A 34 -45.53 -40.78 12.91
C PRO A 34 -44.34 -41.75 13.00
N ALA A 35 -44.11 -42.56 11.96
CA ALA A 35 -42.96 -43.47 11.91
C ALA A 35 -41.63 -42.71 11.88
N CYS A 36 -41.50 -41.71 11.00
CA CYS A 36 -40.31 -40.87 10.93
C CYS A 36 -40.15 -40.01 12.18
N ALA A 37 -41.24 -39.48 12.73
CA ALA A 37 -41.21 -38.76 14.01
C ALA A 37 -40.68 -39.63 15.16
N ALA A 38 -41.11 -40.89 15.25
CA ALA A 38 -40.60 -41.82 16.26
C ALA A 38 -39.10 -42.10 16.13
N VAL A 39 -38.59 -42.23 14.90
CA VAL A 39 -37.15 -42.41 14.63
C VAL A 39 -36.36 -41.17 15.08
N VAL A 40 -36.83 -39.97 14.73
CA VAL A 40 -36.20 -38.70 15.15
C VAL A 40 -36.18 -38.59 16.68
N LEU A 41 -37.29 -38.90 17.35
CA LEU A 41 -37.38 -38.87 18.81
C LEU A 41 -36.39 -39.84 19.48
N ASN A 42 -36.27 -41.06 18.96
CA ASN A 42 -35.31 -42.05 19.46
C ASN A 42 -33.86 -41.53 19.32
N ARG A 43 -33.50 -40.97 18.16
CA ARG A 43 -32.16 -40.39 17.94
C ARG A 43 -31.88 -39.19 18.85
N VAL A 44 -32.88 -38.35 19.11
CA VAL A 44 -32.76 -37.24 20.08
C VAL A 44 -32.53 -37.75 21.50
N GLN A 45 -33.24 -38.80 21.91
CA GLN A 45 -33.05 -39.43 23.22
C GLN A 45 -31.63 -39.98 23.35
N LEU A 46 -31.17 -40.75 22.36
CA LEU A 46 -29.82 -41.27 22.31
C LEU A 46 -28.76 -40.16 22.39
N LYS A 47 -28.91 -39.08 21.61
CA LYS A 47 -27.98 -37.93 21.64
C LYS A 47 -27.90 -37.29 23.02
N ARG A 48 -29.04 -37.17 23.72
CA ARG A 48 -29.10 -36.64 25.10
C ARG A 48 -28.42 -37.57 26.10
N GLU A 49 -28.66 -38.87 26.00
CA GLU A 49 -28.03 -39.86 26.87
C GLU A 49 -26.51 -39.91 26.68
N VAL A 50 -26.04 -39.91 25.44
CA VAL A 50 -24.61 -39.83 25.09
C VAL A 50 -24.00 -38.54 25.63
N GLN A 51 -24.68 -37.40 25.47
CA GLN A 51 -24.20 -36.13 26.02
C GLN A 51 -24.13 -36.16 27.55
N ALA A 52 -25.12 -36.72 28.22
CA ALA A 52 -25.14 -36.86 29.67
C ALA A 52 -24.01 -37.77 30.17
N ALA A 53 -23.80 -38.91 29.51
CA ALA A 53 -22.70 -39.83 29.81
C ALA A 53 -21.33 -39.18 29.56
N GLY A 54 -21.21 -38.40 28.47
CA GLY A 54 -19.98 -37.69 28.11
C GLY A 54 -19.54 -36.64 29.13
N LYS A 55 -20.49 -35.99 29.83
CA LYS A 55 -20.19 -35.03 30.90
C LYS A 55 -19.42 -35.64 32.09
N ARG A 56 -19.39 -36.97 32.21
CA ARG A 56 -18.55 -37.68 33.20
C ARG A 56 -17.05 -37.43 32.97
N TYR A 57 -16.65 -37.10 31.75
CA TYR A 57 -15.27 -36.85 31.38
C TYR A 57 -15.01 -35.34 31.27
N ALA A 58 -14.39 -34.77 32.30
CA ALA A 58 -13.89 -33.40 32.25
C ALA A 58 -12.50 -33.38 31.59
N PRO A 59 -12.27 -32.58 30.53
CA PRO A 59 -10.94 -32.43 29.96
C PRO A 59 -9.99 -31.79 30.97
N THR A 60 -8.73 -32.25 30.99
CA THR A 60 -7.70 -31.64 31.84
C THR A 60 -7.39 -30.22 31.40
N ALA A 61 -6.92 -29.39 32.33
CA ALA A 61 -6.52 -28.01 32.03
C ALA A 61 -5.42 -27.96 30.95
N GLU A 62 -4.52 -28.95 30.92
CA GLU A 62 -3.47 -29.07 29.90
C GLU A 62 -4.04 -29.39 28.52
N PHE A 63 -4.98 -30.31 28.42
CA PHE A 63 -5.66 -30.64 27.17
C PHE A 63 -6.41 -29.43 26.61
N ARG A 64 -7.10 -28.68 27.49
CA ARG A 64 -7.78 -27.43 27.11
C ARG A 64 -6.80 -26.41 26.53
N ARG A 65 -5.68 -26.17 27.21
CA ARG A 65 -4.63 -25.26 26.74
C ARG A 65 -4.02 -25.70 25.40
N LYS A 66 -3.86 -27.02 25.18
CA LYS A 66 -3.37 -27.56 23.91
C LYS A 66 -4.36 -27.29 22.78
N ILE A 67 -5.66 -27.51 23.02
CA ILE A 67 -6.72 -27.21 22.05
C ILE A 67 -6.79 -25.70 21.77
N GLU A 68 -6.78 -24.88 22.81
CA GLU A 68 -6.80 -23.41 22.66
C GLU A 68 -5.62 -22.94 21.81
N LYS A 69 -4.42 -23.50 21.99
CA LYS A 69 -3.26 -23.21 21.12
C LYS A 69 -3.41 -23.73 19.69
N SER A 70 -4.09 -24.86 19.47
CA SER A 70 -4.30 -25.38 18.11
C SER A 70 -5.43 -24.67 17.36
N ILE A 71 -6.43 -24.16 18.09
CA ILE A 71 -7.56 -23.40 17.53
C ILE A 71 -7.20 -21.93 17.39
N ALA A 72 -6.34 -21.39 18.26
CA ALA A 72 -5.80 -20.05 18.14
C ALA A 72 -5.16 -19.91 16.77
N THR A 73 -5.95 -19.32 15.88
CA THR A 73 -5.61 -19.00 14.50
C THR A 73 -4.23 -18.37 14.49
N ARG A 74 -3.36 -18.85 13.57
CA ARG A 74 -2.11 -18.19 13.19
C ARG A 74 -2.25 -16.68 13.40
N PRO A 75 -1.34 -16.01 14.11
CA PRO A 75 -1.44 -14.58 14.30
C PRO A 75 -1.72 -13.97 12.94
N ARG A 76 -2.88 -13.30 12.79
CA ARG A 76 -3.19 -12.57 11.57
C ARG A 76 -2.00 -11.64 11.42
N ARG A 77 -1.16 -11.91 10.43
CA ARG A 77 0.01 -11.09 10.11
C ARG A 77 -0.60 -9.72 9.85
N THR A 78 -0.61 -8.87 10.87
CA THR A 78 -1.10 -7.51 10.74
C THR A 78 -0.06 -6.89 9.84
N PHE A 79 -0.36 -6.84 8.55
CA PHE A 79 0.44 -6.11 7.60
C PHE A 79 0.49 -4.69 8.17
N HIS A 80 1.64 -4.34 8.75
CA HIS A 80 1.76 -3.15 9.56
C HIS A 80 1.66 -1.93 8.64
N TRP A 81 0.42 -1.52 8.36
CA TRP A 81 0.08 -0.37 7.52
C TRP A 81 0.81 0.90 7.96
N GLY A 82 1.19 1.00 9.23
CA GLY A 82 2.03 2.07 9.74
C GLY A 82 3.39 2.19 9.03
N TRP A 83 4.04 1.07 8.69
CA TRP A 83 5.31 1.11 7.94
C TRP A 83 5.09 1.47 6.47
N ALA A 84 3.99 1.02 5.88
CA ALA A 84 3.63 1.39 4.51
C ALA A 84 3.31 2.90 4.39
N ALA A 85 2.58 3.46 5.36
CA ALA A 85 2.28 4.88 5.43
C ALA A 85 3.54 5.73 5.66
N ALA A 86 4.43 5.30 6.56
CA ALA A 86 5.70 5.97 6.80
C ALA A 86 6.60 5.95 5.55
N ALA A 87 6.69 4.81 4.86
CA ALA A 87 7.46 4.70 3.63
C ALA A 87 6.90 5.57 2.51
N ALA A 88 5.57 5.62 2.34
CA ALA A 88 4.92 6.48 1.34
C ALA A 88 5.23 7.97 1.59
N LEU A 89 5.19 8.41 2.85
CA LEU A 89 5.46 9.80 3.20
C LEU A 89 6.91 10.19 2.89
N VAL A 90 7.88 9.31 3.17
CA VAL A 90 9.30 9.52 2.81
C VAL A 90 9.48 9.61 1.29
N VAL A 91 8.83 8.74 0.51
CA VAL A 91 8.91 8.76 -0.96
C VAL A 91 8.33 10.05 -1.53
N ILE A 92 7.19 10.52 -1.00
CA ILE A 92 6.56 11.78 -1.44
C ILE A 92 7.47 12.97 -1.14
N LEU A 93 8.02 13.06 0.08
CA LEU A 93 8.93 14.15 0.44
C LEU A 93 10.19 14.14 -0.44
N PHE A 94 10.76 12.96 -0.70
CA PHE A 94 11.95 12.83 -1.54
C PHE A 94 11.66 13.22 -2.99
N ALA A 95 10.54 12.75 -3.56
CA ALA A 95 10.11 13.12 -4.90
C ALA A 95 9.84 14.62 -5.03
N GLY A 96 9.20 15.22 -4.02
CA GLY A 96 8.96 16.67 -3.95
C GLY A 96 10.26 17.48 -3.92
N ALA A 97 11.23 17.06 -3.10
CA ALA A 97 12.54 17.71 -3.03
C ALA A 97 13.32 17.61 -4.36
N LEU A 98 13.24 16.46 -5.05
CA LEU A 98 13.83 16.29 -6.37
C LEU A 98 13.14 17.14 -7.44
N PHE A 99 11.83 17.33 -7.34
CA PHE A 99 11.08 18.18 -8.26
C PHE A 99 11.47 19.65 -8.10
N VAL A 100 11.48 20.17 -6.86
CA VAL A 100 11.85 21.56 -6.58
C VAL A 100 13.29 21.85 -6.98
N SER A 101 14.23 20.96 -6.68
CA SER A 101 15.63 21.15 -7.07
C SER A 101 15.83 21.17 -8.58
N ARG A 102 15.11 20.32 -9.34
CA ARG A 102 15.15 20.36 -10.81
C ARG A 102 14.55 21.64 -11.37
N GLU A 103 13.47 22.14 -10.79
CA GLU A 103 12.84 23.37 -11.25
C GLU A 103 13.73 24.59 -11.00
N GLN A 104 14.34 24.67 -9.81
CA GLN A 104 15.33 25.72 -9.52
C GLN A 104 16.51 25.69 -10.49
N GLN A 105 17.02 24.49 -10.81
CA GLN A 105 18.09 24.34 -11.80
C GLN A 105 17.65 24.76 -13.20
N ARG A 106 16.40 24.48 -13.60
CA ARG A 106 15.85 24.95 -14.89
C ARG A 106 15.79 26.47 -14.94
N LEU A 107 15.22 27.11 -13.93
CA LEU A 107 15.11 28.57 -13.85
C LEU A 107 16.49 29.26 -13.85
N GLN A 108 17.45 28.71 -13.10
CA GLN A 108 18.83 29.22 -13.11
C GLN A 108 19.47 29.11 -14.50
N ARG A 109 19.27 27.98 -15.21
CA ARG A 109 19.79 27.81 -16.56
C ARG A 109 19.15 28.80 -17.53
N GLU A 110 17.83 28.97 -17.46
CA GLU A 110 17.12 29.95 -18.28
C GLU A 110 17.64 31.37 -18.06
N HIS A 111 17.87 31.76 -16.80
CA HIS A 111 18.47 33.06 -16.47
C HIS A 111 19.87 33.24 -17.06
N ILE A 112 20.72 32.21 -16.97
CA ILE A 112 22.07 32.25 -17.56
C ILE A 112 21.98 32.35 -19.09
N TYR A 113 21.05 31.62 -19.73
CA TYR A 113 20.86 31.70 -21.18
C TYR A 113 20.35 33.08 -21.62
N SER A 114 19.45 33.71 -20.87
CA SER A 114 19.00 35.07 -21.18
C SER A 114 20.13 36.09 -20.99
N GLU A 115 20.91 35.99 -19.92
CA GLU A 115 22.08 36.86 -19.72
C GLU A 115 23.11 36.74 -20.85
N LEU A 116 23.39 35.51 -21.31
CA LEU A 116 24.30 35.28 -22.44
C LEU A 116 23.76 35.89 -23.73
N ALA A 117 22.45 35.74 -23.98
CA ALA A 117 21.80 36.31 -25.16
C ALA A 117 21.83 37.85 -25.12
N ASP A 118 21.54 38.46 -23.98
CA ASP A 118 21.58 39.91 -23.79
C ASP A 118 23.01 40.46 -23.98
N LEU A 119 24.02 39.78 -23.42
CA LEU A 119 25.42 40.14 -23.63
C LEU A 119 25.78 40.08 -25.12
N HIS A 120 25.38 39.02 -25.81
CA HIS A 120 25.64 38.86 -27.24
C HIS A 120 25.00 39.97 -28.07
N VAL A 121 23.73 40.29 -27.83
CA VAL A 121 23.02 41.39 -28.52
C VAL A 121 23.70 42.73 -28.25
N SER A 122 24.10 42.98 -27.00
CA SER A 122 24.82 44.20 -26.64
C SER A 122 26.16 44.35 -27.38
N THR A 123 26.90 43.24 -27.55
CA THR A 123 28.17 43.25 -28.28
C THR A 123 27.97 43.49 -29.77
N LEU A 124 26.94 42.89 -30.38
CA LEU A 124 26.60 43.11 -31.80
C LEU A 124 26.10 44.53 -32.08
N ALA A 125 25.39 45.13 -31.12
CA ALA A 125 24.92 46.51 -31.22
C ALA A 125 26.05 47.54 -30.98
N SER A 126 27.16 47.13 -30.35
CA SER A 126 28.30 48.01 -30.12
C SER A 126 29.05 48.30 -31.42
N SER A 127 29.23 49.58 -31.76
CA SER A 127 29.91 50.01 -32.98
C SER A 127 31.44 49.99 -32.90
N ALA A 128 32.00 49.67 -31.72
CA ALA A 128 33.44 49.56 -31.48
C ALA A 128 33.73 48.37 -30.54
N PRO A 129 33.60 47.12 -30.99
CA PRO A 129 33.80 45.93 -30.16
C PRO A 129 35.25 45.74 -29.70
N VAL A 130 36.21 46.43 -30.33
CA VAL A 130 37.62 46.43 -29.95
C VAL A 130 38.13 47.87 -29.97
N ASP A 131 38.35 48.44 -28.79
CA ASP A 131 38.84 49.82 -28.65
C ASP A 131 40.33 49.96 -29.07
N VAL A 132 41.12 48.89 -28.96
CA VAL A 132 42.54 48.85 -29.39
C VAL A 132 42.91 47.43 -29.82
N VAL A 133 43.32 47.26 -31.08
CA VAL A 133 43.88 45.99 -31.57
C VAL A 133 45.32 45.88 -31.06
N SER A 134 45.66 44.83 -30.30
CA SER A 134 46.94 44.69 -29.57
C SER A 134 48.14 44.32 -30.46
N SER A 135 48.14 44.71 -31.72
CA SER A 135 49.18 44.32 -32.68
C SER A 135 50.40 45.24 -32.66
N ASP A 136 50.34 46.42 -32.02
CA ASP A 136 51.48 47.34 -31.95
C ASP A 136 51.66 48.00 -30.57
N ARG A 137 52.83 47.79 -29.94
CA ARG A 137 53.18 48.34 -28.61
C ARG A 137 53.19 49.88 -28.56
N HIS A 138 53.28 50.52 -29.73
CA HIS A 138 53.35 51.98 -29.85
C HIS A 138 51.97 52.69 -29.86
N THR A 139 50.86 51.95 -29.96
CA THR A 139 49.49 52.51 -29.92
C THR A 139 48.80 52.38 -28.56
N VAL A 140 49.22 51.43 -27.72
CA VAL A 140 48.56 51.15 -26.42
C VAL A 140 48.87 52.19 -25.35
N LYS A 141 50.12 52.68 -25.26
CA LYS A 141 50.52 53.66 -24.24
C LYS A 141 49.78 55.01 -24.35
N PRO A 142 49.66 55.63 -25.54
CA PRO A 142 48.92 56.88 -25.69
C PRO A 142 47.41 56.73 -25.40
N TRP A 143 46.81 55.58 -25.72
CA TRP A 143 45.38 55.34 -25.48
C TRP A 143 45.02 55.32 -23.98
N PHE A 144 45.92 54.79 -23.15
CA PHE A 144 45.75 54.81 -21.69
C PHE A 144 46.06 56.17 -21.06
N GLN A 145 46.72 57.07 -21.79
CA GLN A 145 47.16 58.36 -21.29
C GLN A 145 45.96 59.28 -21.08
N GLY A 146 45.60 59.52 -19.80
CA GLY A 146 44.43 60.31 -19.40
C GLY A 146 43.21 59.50 -18.91
N ARG A 147 43.22 58.16 -19.03
CA ARG A 147 42.16 57.28 -18.49
C ARG A 147 42.50 56.64 -17.13
N ILE A 148 43.78 56.65 -16.75
CA ILE A 148 44.26 56.07 -15.48
C ILE A 148 45.21 57.03 -14.77
N PRO A 149 45.19 57.08 -13.42
CA PRO A 149 45.97 58.05 -12.65
C PRO A 149 47.43 57.64 -12.41
N PHE A 150 47.98 56.68 -13.16
CA PHE A 150 49.35 56.19 -13.01
C PHE A 150 49.93 55.69 -14.34
N THR A 151 51.26 55.65 -14.44
CA THR A 151 51.99 55.18 -15.63
C THR A 151 52.53 53.77 -15.41
N PHE A 152 52.51 52.93 -16.45
CA PHE A 152 53.08 51.59 -16.43
C PHE A 152 54.00 51.35 -17.64
N ASN A 153 54.98 50.44 -17.49
CA ASN A 153 55.84 50.00 -18.59
C ASN A 153 55.46 48.57 -18.98
N LEU A 154 55.12 48.37 -20.24
CA LEU A 154 55.00 47.02 -20.81
C LEU A 154 56.41 46.48 -21.12
N PRO A 155 56.71 45.21 -20.80
CA PRO A 155 57.94 44.55 -21.26
C PRO A 155 58.07 44.58 -22.79
#